data_AF-A0A2R6FEG7-F1
#
_entry.id   AF-A0A2R6FEG7-F1
#
_cell.length_a   1.000
_cell.length_b   1.000
_cell.length_c   1.000
_cell.angle_alpha   90.00
_cell.angle_beta   90.00
_cell.angle_gamma   90.00
#
_symmetry.space_group_name_H-M   'P 1'
#
loop_
_entity.id
_entity.type
_entity.pdbx_description
1 polymer ?
#
loop_
_entity_poly.entity_id
_entity_poly.type
_entity_poly.pdbx_seq_one_letter_code
_entity_poly.pdbx_strand_id
1 'polypeptide(L)'
;VVETLRSDPNYTEPCEAMLGTGRFELSVYDGEVPYYLGLLDETIQVGVKDEAGVPRALLETDAGSVGEWATDTYDRYRDRSTPFSMEAAP
;
A
#
# COMPACT_ATOMS: atom_id res chain seq x y z
N VAL A 1 -6.12 5.86 5.55
CA VAL A 1 -6.24 5.25 4.21
C VAL A 1 -7.34 4.20 4.20
N VAL A 2 -7.22 3.10 4.94
CA VAL A 2 -8.23 2.01 4.98
C VAL A 2 -9.64 2.54 5.24
N GLU A 3 -9.81 3.37 6.27
CA GLU A 3 -11.12 3.97 6.59
C GLU A 3 -11.67 4.83 5.46
N THR A 4 -10.82 5.59 4.75
CA THR A 4 -11.24 6.37 3.57
C THR A 4 -11.83 5.48 2.49
N LEU A 5 -11.24 4.30 2.23
CA LEU A 5 -11.77 3.35 1.24
C LEU A 5 -13.13 2.77 1.65
N ARG A 6 -13.43 2.72 2.96
CA ARG A 6 -14.70 2.20 3.49
C ARG A 6 -15.79 3.26 3.60
N SER A 7 -15.45 4.48 3.99
CA SER A 7 -16.42 5.47 4.43
C SER A 7 -16.61 6.67 3.49
N ASP A 8 -15.64 6.95 2.61
CA ASP A 8 -15.74 8.08 1.68
C ASP A 8 -16.40 7.61 0.37
N PRO A 9 -17.60 8.13 0.01
CA PRO A 9 -18.31 7.71 -1.19
C PRO A 9 -17.50 7.87 -2.48
N ASN A 10 -16.53 8.79 -2.53
CA ASN A 10 -15.67 8.95 -3.69
C ASN A 10 -14.68 7.79 -3.89
N TYR A 11 -14.49 6.95 -2.87
CA TYR A 11 -13.55 5.82 -2.87
C TYR A 11 -14.24 4.47 -2.67
N THR A 12 -15.37 4.41 -1.95
CA THR A 12 -16.10 3.16 -1.68
C THR A 12 -16.51 2.45 -2.97
N GLU A 13 -17.28 3.11 -3.85
CA GLU A 13 -17.80 2.50 -5.08
C GLU A 13 -16.67 2.07 -6.05
N PRO A 14 -15.63 2.90 -6.30
CA PRO A 14 -14.48 2.45 -7.07
C PRO A 14 -13.73 1.26 -6.45
N CYS A 15 -13.56 1.25 -5.12
CA CYS A 15 -12.87 0.16 -4.43
C CYS A 15 -13.63 -1.16 -4.57
N GLU A 16 -14.95 -1.15 -4.36
CA GLU A 16 -15.82 -2.32 -4.56
C GLU A 16 -15.75 -2.82 -6.00
N ALA A 17 -15.83 -1.92 -6.98
CA ALA A 17 -15.73 -2.26 -8.38
C ALA A 17 -14.38 -2.93 -8.70
N MET A 18 -13.26 -2.41 -8.17
CA MET A 18 -11.93 -2.98 -8.38
C MET A 18 -11.79 -4.38 -7.77
N LEU A 19 -12.23 -4.55 -6.52
CA LEU A 19 -12.21 -5.84 -5.82
C LEU A 19 -13.06 -6.89 -6.56
N GLY A 20 -14.23 -6.49 -7.08
CA GLY A 20 -15.12 -7.36 -7.85
C GLY A 20 -14.54 -7.91 -9.16
N THR A 21 -13.44 -7.34 -9.66
CA THR A 21 -12.77 -7.84 -10.86
C THR A 21 -11.93 -9.09 -10.64
N GLY A 22 -11.55 -9.40 -9.40
CA GLY A 22 -10.59 -10.46 -9.08
C GLY A 22 -9.16 -10.23 -9.60
N ARG A 23 -8.84 -9.02 -10.07
CA ARG A 23 -7.50 -8.62 -10.56
C ARG A 23 -6.78 -7.66 -9.61
N PHE A 24 -7.37 -7.40 -8.46
CA PHE A 24 -6.88 -6.46 -7.46
C PHE A 24 -7.11 -7.04 -6.08
N GLU A 25 -6.05 -7.09 -5.29
CA GLU A 25 -6.09 -7.55 -3.92
C GLU A 25 -5.65 -6.42 -3.00
N LEU A 26 -6.35 -6.30 -1.87
CA LEU A 26 -5.98 -5.37 -0.80
C LEU A 26 -5.75 -6.16 0.48
N SER A 27 -4.77 -5.71 1.24
CA SER A 27 -4.48 -6.22 2.57
C SER A 27 -4.12 -5.06 3.49
N VAL A 28 -4.47 -5.21 4.76
CA VAL A 28 -4.29 -4.19 5.79
C VAL A 28 -3.26 -4.68 6.78
N TYR A 29 -2.20 -3.91 6.94
CA TYR A 29 -1.27 -4.05 8.05
C TYR A 29 -1.75 -3.16 9.21
N ASP A 30 -2.02 -3.77 10.37
CA ASP A 30 -2.42 -3.05 11.59
C ASP A 30 -1.17 -2.55 12.33
N GLY A 31 -0.50 -1.57 11.73
CA GLY A 31 0.70 -0.94 12.27
C GLY A 31 1.15 0.23 11.42
N GLU A 32 2.28 0.83 11.78
CA GLU A 32 2.80 1.97 11.04
C GLU A 32 3.57 1.52 9.79
N VAL A 33 3.29 2.20 8.67
CA VAL A 33 4.09 2.13 7.45
C VAL A 33 4.79 3.48 7.27
N PRO A 34 6.09 3.58 7.56
CA PRO A 34 6.79 4.87 7.71
C PRO A 34 7.01 5.61 6.38
N TYR A 35 6.95 4.91 5.25
CA TYR A 35 7.14 5.46 3.92
C TYR A 35 6.30 4.70 2.89
N TYR A 36 6.00 5.34 1.77
CA TYR A 36 5.46 4.65 0.61
C TYR A 36 6.55 3.76 0.01
N LEU A 37 6.19 2.51 -0.31
CA LEU A 37 7.04 1.57 -1.03
C LEU A 37 6.23 0.99 -2.19
N GLY A 38 6.73 1.15 -3.41
CA GLY A 38 6.16 0.58 -4.63
C GLY A 38 7.16 -0.34 -5.32
N LEU A 39 6.69 -1.52 -5.74
CA LEU A 39 7.45 -2.48 -6.52
C LEU A 39 6.74 -2.59 -7.88
N LEU A 40 7.40 -2.15 -8.96
CA LEU A 40 6.85 -2.10 -10.31
C LEU A 40 7.84 -2.77 -11.27
N ASP A 41 7.67 -4.07 -11.50
CA ASP A 41 8.60 -4.89 -12.27
C ASP A 41 10.04 -4.73 -11.75
N GLU A 42 10.94 -4.09 -12.50
CA GLU A 42 12.34 -3.83 -12.12
C GLU A 42 12.53 -2.52 -11.35
N THR A 43 11.48 -1.70 -11.24
CA THR A 43 11.53 -0.35 -10.67
C THR A 43 10.98 -0.33 -9.25
N ILE A 44 11.75 0.26 -8.34
CA ILE A 44 11.37 0.50 -6.95
C ILE A 44 11.10 1.99 -6.75
N GLN A 45 9.99 2.28 -6.06
CA GLN A 45 9.64 3.62 -5.62
C GLN A 45 9.64 3.72 -4.10
N VAL A 46 10.30 4.74 -3.55
CA VAL A 46 10.29 5.06 -2.12
C VAL A 46 9.85 6.50 -1.93
N GLY A 47 8.71 6.69 -1.29
CA GLY A 47 8.12 8.00 -1.04
C GLY A 47 8.14 8.37 0.44
N VAL A 48 8.59 9.57 0.77
CA VAL A 48 8.55 10.10 2.13
C VAL A 48 7.60 11.27 2.23
N LYS A 49 6.99 11.39 3.40
CA LYS A 49 6.08 12.46 3.76
C LYS A 49 6.63 13.22 4.98
N ASP A 50 6.19 14.45 5.16
CA ASP A 50 6.43 15.16 6.41
C ASP A 50 5.48 14.70 7.53
N GLU A 51 5.62 15.31 8.70
CA GLU A 51 4.79 15.02 9.88
C GLU A 51 3.30 15.32 9.66
N ALA A 52 2.96 16.22 8.73
CA ALA A 52 1.58 16.51 8.35
C ALA A 52 1.02 15.50 7.33
N GLY A 53 1.82 14.50 6.93
CA GLY A 53 1.46 13.49 5.96
C GLY A 53 1.56 13.97 4.51
N VAL A 54 2.14 15.14 4.25
CA VAL A 54 2.29 15.70 2.90
C VAL A 54 3.51 15.05 2.23
N PRO A 55 3.37 14.45 1.02
CA PRO A 55 4.51 13.91 0.28
C PRO A 55 5.58 14.98 0.02
N ARG A 56 6.84 14.68 0.32
CA ARG A 56 7.98 15.61 0.18
C ARG A 56 8.99 15.18 -0.88
N ALA A 57 9.18 13.88 -1.04
CA ALA A 57 10.08 13.34 -2.05
C ALA A 57 9.63 11.95 -2.47
N LEU A 58 9.97 11.59 -3.71
CA LEU A 58 9.82 10.27 -4.29
C LEU A 58 11.15 9.91 -4.95
N LEU A 59 11.76 8.83 -4.52
CA LEU A 59 12.90 8.20 -5.17
C LEU A 59 12.38 7.08 -6.07
N GLU A 60 12.87 7.02 -7.29
CA GLU A 60 12.66 5.92 -8.22
C GLU A 60 14.02 5.34 -8.62
N THR A 61 14.16 4.01 -8.60
CA THR A 61 15.44 3.34 -8.89
C THR A 61 15.21 1.90 -9.33
N ASP A 62 16.12 1.38 -10.15
CA ASP A 62 16.24 -0.01 -10.60
C ASP A 62 17.46 -0.72 -9.98
N ALA A 63 18.08 -0.13 -8.95
CA ALA A 63 19.27 -0.68 -8.32
C ALA A 63 18.95 -2.01 -7.61
N GLY A 64 19.61 -3.10 -8.03
CA GLY A 64 19.32 -4.45 -7.52
C GLY A 64 19.41 -4.59 -5.99
N SER A 65 20.36 -3.92 -5.33
CA SER A 65 20.46 -3.93 -3.87
C SER A 65 19.26 -3.29 -3.17
N VAL A 66 18.61 -2.30 -3.81
CA VAL A 66 17.36 -1.70 -3.31
C VAL A 66 16.19 -2.64 -3.61
N GLY A 67 16.19 -3.33 -4.76
CA GLY A 67 15.18 -4.33 -5.11
C GLY A 67 15.07 -5.49 -4.13
N GLU A 68 16.21 -6.07 -3.73
CA GLU A 68 16.27 -7.14 -2.72
C GLU A 68 15.68 -6.66 -1.38
N TRP A 69 16.14 -5.51 -0.90
CA TRP A 69 15.62 -4.91 0.33
C TRP A 69 14.12 -4.57 0.26
N ALA A 70 13.64 -4.07 -0.88
CA ALA A 70 12.25 -3.70 -1.08
C ALA A 70 11.33 -4.92 -1.03
N THR A 71 11.74 -6.01 -1.67
CA THR A 71 11.02 -7.29 -1.66
C THR A 71 10.93 -7.86 -0.25
N ASP A 72 12.07 -7.97 0.45
CA ASP A 72 12.10 -8.45 1.84
C ASP A 72 11.25 -7.58 2.80
N THR A 73 11.18 -6.28 2.51
CA THR A 73 10.37 -5.34 3.28
C THR A 73 8.89 -5.53 3.01
N TYR A 74 8.50 -5.64 1.74
CA TYR A 74 7.13 -5.92 1.34
C TYR A 74 6.63 -7.23 1.96
N ASP A 75 7.38 -8.32 1.82
CA ASP A 75 7.00 -9.66 2.31
C ASP A 75 6.75 -9.64 3.82
N ARG A 76 7.62 -8.99 4.58
CA ARG A 76 7.47 -8.83 6.03
C ARG A 76 6.19 -8.08 6.44
N TYR A 77 5.75 -7.09 5.67
CA TYR A 77 4.46 -6.43 5.92
C TYR A 77 3.29 -7.30 5.44
N ARG A 78 3.43 -7.94 4.28
CA ARG A 78 2.40 -8.79 3.67
C ARG A 78 2.03 -9.96 4.57
N ASP A 79 3.03 -10.63 5.16
CA ASP A 79 2.88 -11.77 6.08
C ASP A 79 2.10 -11.42 7.36
N ARG A 80 2.13 -10.15 7.76
CA ARG A 80 1.45 -9.64 8.95
C ARG A 80 0.16 -8.88 8.62
N SER A 81 -0.19 -8.81 7.35
CA SER A 81 -1.39 -8.13 6.89
C SER A 81 -2.57 -9.09 6.80
N THR A 82 -3.76 -8.61 7.10
CA THR A 82 -5.01 -9.35 6.88
C THR A 82 -5.66 -8.92 5.57
N PRO A 83 -6.36 -9.80 4.83
CA PRO A 83 -7.15 -9.40 3.67
C PRO A 83 -8.10 -8.24 4.01
N PHE A 84 -8.19 -7.25 3.12
CA PHE A 84 -9.11 -6.14 3.30
C PHE A 84 -10.55 -6.58 3.02
N SER A 85 -11.48 -6.08 3.84
CA SER A 85 -12.92 -6.14 3.62
C SER A 85 -13.54 -4.75 3.69
N MET A 86 -14.60 -4.55 2.90
CA MET A 86 -15.42 -3.34 2.95
C MET A 86 -16.09 -3.16 4.32
N GLU A 87 -16.46 -4.26 4.95
CA GLU A 87 -16.89 -4.27 6.34
C GLU A 87 -15.68 -4.10 7.27
N ALA A 88 -15.82 -3.29 8.32
CA ALA A 88 -14.81 -3.22 9.37
C ALA A 88 -14.74 -4.58 10.10
N ALA A 89 -13.54 -4.95 10.56
CA ALA A 89 -13.41 -6.09 11.46
C ALA A 89 -14.25 -5.82 12.74
N PRO A 90 -14.92 -6.84 13.30
CA PRO A 90 -15.75 -6.69 14.49
C PRO A 90 -14.95 -6.29 15.73
#